data_AF-A2EQB8-F1
#
_entry.id   AF-A2EQB8-F1
#
_cell.length_a   1.000
_cell.length_b   1.000
_cell.length_c   1.000
_cell.angle_alpha   90.00
_cell.angle_beta   90.00
_cell.angle_gamma   90.00
#
_symmetry.space_group_name_H-M   'P 1'
#
loop_
_entity.id
_entity.type
_entity.pdbx_description
1 polymer ?
#
loop_
_entity_poly.entity_id
_entity_poly.type
_entity_poly.pdbx_seq_one_letter_code
_entity_poly.pdbx_strand_id
1 'polypeptide(L)'
;MIYHGNGFASLSKTNISNCISLQRPGFMYRDIESTVNVSFCNFENLKATDALTTQFWKCPGRIDRCNYINNSQNNKNWGIVYVSDNRHDIFDSSFQNNPQINKGKLFEAYYGQIYIHRCSIDSYSSVGYVDTSEKGEVSFKNILKFVNLSPREGNLEIVLLFVPKKENKIISLCPSINFLFGKYHISILFLIK
;
A
#
# COMPACT_ATOMS: atom_id res chain seq x y z
N MET A 1 -6.40 -15.43 2.56
CA MET A 1 -6.56 -14.56 3.74
C MET A 1 -5.45 -14.88 4.72
N ILE A 2 -4.66 -13.88 5.09
CA ILE A 2 -3.70 -13.97 6.20
C ILE A 2 -4.39 -13.40 7.44
N TYR A 3 -4.51 -14.19 8.51
CA TYR A 3 -5.15 -13.77 9.76
C TYR A 3 -4.18 -13.92 10.92
N HIS A 4 -3.99 -12.87 11.70
CA HIS A 4 -3.13 -12.90 12.88
C HIS A 4 -3.75 -12.08 14.01
N GLY A 5 -3.91 -12.72 15.17
CA GLY A 5 -4.67 -12.17 16.29
C GLY A 5 -3.86 -11.80 17.54
N ASN A 6 -2.59 -12.19 17.66
CA ASN A 6 -1.72 -11.94 18.82
C ASN A 6 -0.24 -12.04 18.41
N GLY A 7 0.70 -11.38 19.10
CA GLY A 7 2.16 -11.51 18.86
C GLY A 7 2.71 -10.66 17.72
N PHE A 8 4.00 -10.79 17.39
CA PHE A 8 4.62 -10.00 16.31
C PHE A 8 4.04 -10.39 14.95
N ALA A 9 3.57 -9.39 14.19
CA ALA A 9 2.96 -9.64 12.89
C ALA A 9 3.61 -8.77 11.81
N SER A 10 4.10 -9.41 10.76
CA SER A 10 4.62 -8.75 9.57
C SER A 10 4.22 -9.51 8.32
N LEU A 11 3.94 -8.78 7.25
CA LEU A 11 3.78 -9.31 5.91
C LEU A 11 4.74 -8.58 4.98
N SER A 12 5.60 -9.31 4.29
CA SER A 12 6.50 -8.67 3.34
C SER A 12 6.71 -9.47 2.08
N LYS A 13 7.11 -8.78 1.01
CA LYS A 13 7.53 -9.39 -0.27
C LYS A 13 6.52 -10.43 -0.78
N THR A 14 5.23 -10.12 -0.66
CA THR A 14 4.15 -11.06 -0.97
C THR A 14 3.28 -10.52 -2.10
N ASN A 15 2.91 -11.39 -3.03
CA ASN A 15 1.92 -11.10 -4.06
C ASN A 15 0.62 -11.87 -3.77
N ILE A 16 -0.47 -11.16 -3.49
CA ILE A 16 -1.81 -11.72 -3.37
C ILE A 16 -2.62 -11.20 -4.55
N SER A 17 -2.97 -12.09 -5.47
CA SER A 17 -3.65 -11.71 -6.71
C SER A 17 -4.83 -12.60 -7.06
N ASN A 18 -5.81 -12.06 -7.78
CA ASN A 18 -6.92 -12.80 -8.40
C ASN A 18 -7.76 -13.62 -7.38
N CYS A 19 -8.07 -13.01 -6.24
CA CYS A 19 -8.83 -13.67 -5.17
C CYS A 19 -10.20 -13.01 -4.97
N ILE A 20 -11.25 -13.82 -5.02
CA ILE A 20 -12.62 -13.41 -4.66
C ILE A 20 -12.99 -14.13 -3.37
N SER A 21 -13.37 -13.38 -2.35
CA SER A 21 -13.74 -13.93 -1.04
C SER A 21 -14.92 -13.18 -0.45
N LEU A 22 -15.75 -13.90 0.32
CA LEU A 22 -16.77 -13.28 1.18
C LEU A 22 -16.13 -12.33 2.18
N GLN A 23 -14.97 -12.71 2.72
CA GLN A 23 -14.26 -11.90 3.71
C GLN A 23 -12.77 -11.76 3.41
N ARG A 24 -12.26 -10.52 3.47
CA ARG A 24 -10.84 -10.17 3.65
C ARG A 24 -9.86 -10.97 2.78
N PRO A 25 -9.96 -10.87 1.44
CA PRO A 25 -9.07 -11.58 0.52
C PRO A 25 -7.57 -11.25 0.71
N GLY A 26 -7.23 -10.08 1.26
CA GLY A 26 -5.86 -9.71 1.63
C GLY A 26 -5.47 -10.25 3.02
N PHE A 27 -5.45 -9.36 4.02
CA PHE A 27 -5.04 -9.67 5.38
C PHE A 27 -5.98 -9.09 6.44
N MET A 28 -5.89 -9.65 7.66
CA MET A 28 -6.51 -9.13 8.86
C MET A 28 -5.55 -9.27 10.04
N TYR A 29 -5.21 -8.13 10.63
CA TYR A 29 -4.47 -8.02 11.87
C TYR A 29 -5.37 -7.50 12.97
N ARG A 30 -5.36 -8.18 14.11
CA ARG A 30 -6.27 -7.90 15.21
C ARG A 30 -5.54 -8.01 16.55
N ASP A 31 -5.79 -7.07 17.45
CA ASP A 31 -5.38 -7.13 18.88
C ASP A 31 -3.86 -7.37 19.09
N ILE A 32 -3.01 -6.86 18.19
CA ILE A 32 -1.55 -6.97 18.26
C ILE A 32 -0.96 -5.75 18.96
N GLU A 33 -0.21 -5.96 20.04
CA GLU A 33 0.43 -4.88 20.82
C GLU A 33 1.59 -4.20 20.07
N SER A 34 2.36 -4.97 19.29
CA SER A 34 3.49 -4.46 18.52
C SER A 34 3.05 -3.79 17.21
N THR A 35 3.87 -2.88 16.65
CA THR A 35 3.59 -2.31 15.33
C THR A 35 3.61 -3.39 14.24
N VAL A 36 2.48 -3.56 13.55
CA VAL A 36 2.34 -4.46 12.41
C VAL A 36 2.95 -3.84 11.18
N ASN A 37 3.83 -4.56 10.47
CA ASN A 37 4.50 -4.04 9.27
C ASN A 37 4.07 -4.81 8.02
N VAL A 38 3.49 -4.10 7.05
CA VAL A 38 3.15 -4.63 5.72
C VAL A 38 4.03 -3.93 4.69
N SER A 39 4.94 -4.65 4.04
CA SER A 39 5.94 -4.02 3.16
C SER A 39 6.23 -4.76 1.86
N PHE A 40 6.42 -4.03 0.76
CA PHE A 40 6.76 -4.63 -0.54
C PHE A 40 5.75 -5.69 -1.01
N CYS A 41 4.46 -5.46 -0.75
CA CYS A 41 3.39 -6.38 -1.14
C CYS A 41 2.61 -5.87 -2.34
N ASN A 42 2.14 -6.80 -3.17
CA ASN A 42 1.19 -6.52 -4.25
C ASN A 42 -0.16 -7.17 -3.92
N PHE A 43 -1.22 -6.36 -3.90
CA PHE A 43 -2.60 -6.77 -3.73
C PHE A 43 -3.35 -6.41 -5.01
N GLU A 44 -3.62 -7.40 -5.85
CA GLU A 44 -4.07 -7.18 -7.22
C GLU A 44 -5.33 -7.99 -7.56
N ASN A 45 -6.32 -7.35 -8.18
CA ASN A 45 -7.58 -8.01 -8.59
C ASN A 45 -8.27 -8.75 -7.41
N LEU A 46 -8.20 -8.18 -6.19
CA LEU A 46 -8.91 -8.73 -5.03
C LEU A 46 -10.36 -8.24 -5.01
N LYS A 47 -11.29 -9.14 -4.68
CA LYS A 47 -12.70 -8.80 -4.54
C LYS A 47 -13.26 -9.31 -3.21
N ALA A 48 -13.63 -8.38 -2.33
CA ALA A 48 -14.36 -8.69 -1.10
C ALA A 48 -15.87 -8.55 -1.35
N THR A 49 -16.61 -9.66 -1.30
CA THR A 49 -18.05 -9.64 -1.67
C THR A 49 -18.99 -9.24 -0.53
N ASP A 50 -18.54 -9.27 0.72
CA ASP A 50 -19.36 -8.85 1.89
C ASP A 50 -18.56 -8.11 2.99
N ALA A 51 -17.23 -8.19 2.98
CA ALA A 51 -16.37 -7.53 3.97
C ALA A 51 -15.29 -6.61 3.33
N LEU A 52 -14.24 -6.38 4.11
CA LEU A 52 -13.06 -5.56 3.80
C LEU A 52 -12.08 -6.30 2.90
N THR A 53 -11.18 -5.58 2.23
CA THR A 53 -10.02 -6.20 1.54
C THR A 53 -8.86 -6.42 2.51
N THR A 54 -8.48 -5.39 3.26
CA THR A 54 -7.42 -5.41 4.28
C THR A 54 -7.86 -4.72 5.57
N GLN A 55 -7.41 -5.21 6.71
CA GLN A 55 -7.83 -4.70 8.02
C GLN A 55 -6.69 -4.70 9.05
N PHE A 56 -6.62 -3.59 9.78
CA PHE A 56 -5.97 -3.49 11.09
C PHE A 56 -7.01 -3.12 12.15
N TRP A 57 -7.13 -3.93 13.19
CA TRP A 57 -8.08 -3.74 14.29
C TRP A 57 -7.32 -3.75 15.61
N LYS A 58 -7.41 -2.69 16.41
CA LYS A 58 -6.76 -2.62 17.74
C LYS A 58 -5.27 -2.96 17.73
N CYS A 59 -4.56 -2.54 16.69
CA CYS A 59 -3.12 -2.66 16.60
C CYS A 59 -2.55 -1.45 15.88
N PRO A 60 -1.39 -0.90 16.27
CA PRO A 60 -0.68 0.07 15.46
C PRO A 60 -0.08 -0.61 14.23
N GLY A 61 0.00 0.09 13.11
CA GLY A 61 0.51 -0.53 11.89
C GLY A 61 1.10 0.43 10.87
N ARG A 62 1.89 -0.14 9.96
CA ARG A 62 2.57 0.58 8.89
C ARG A 62 2.43 -0.20 7.58
N ILE A 63 2.05 0.50 6.52
CA ILE A 63 2.11 0.01 5.14
C ILE A 63 3.25 0.76 4.43
N ASP A 64 4.16 0.04 3.77
CA ASP A 64 5.32 0.64 3.10
C ASP A 64 5.59 -0.02 1.75
N ARG A 65 5.68 0.76 0.67
CA ARG A 65 6.03 0.24 -0.66
C ARG A 65 5.12 -0.88 -1.15
N CYS A 66 3.82 -0.74 -0.87
CA CYS A 66 2.81 -1.68 -1.32
C CYS A 66 2.07 -1.18 -2.56
N ASN A 67 1.48 -2.13 -3.28
CA ASN A 67 0.61 -1.90 -4.42
C ASN A 67 -0.79 -2.44 -4.13
N TYR A 68 -1.80 -1.61 -4.36
CA TYR A 68 -3.21 -1.98 -4.37
C TYR A 68 -3.75 -1.65 -5.75
N ILE A 69 -3.97 -2.67 -6.58
CA ILE A 69 -4.32 -2.52 -7.99
C ILE A 69 -5.60 -3.28 -8.30
N ASN A 70 -6.59 -2.65 -8.94
CA ASN A 70 -7.82 -3.32 -9.39
C ASN A 70 -8.62 -4.03 -8.28
N ASN A 71 -8.47 -3.59 -7.03
CA ASN A 71 -9.22 -4.17 -5.93
C ASN A 71 -10.60 -3.56 -5.84
N SER A 72 -11.57 -4.38 -5.43
CA SER A 72 -12.96 -3.98 -5.27
C SER A 72 -13.57 -4.61 -4.03
N GLN A 73 -14.59 -3.96 -3.51
CA GLN A 73 -15.44 -4.51 -2.47
C GLN A 73 -16.89 -4.17 -2.74
N ASN A 74 -17.82 -4.90 -2.09
CA ASN A 74 -19.26 -4.67 -2.21
C ASN A 74 -19.85 -3.85 -1.05
N ASN A 75 -19.11 -3.70 0.05
CA ASN A 75 -19.65 -3.11 1.27
C ASN A 75 -19.37 -1.60 1.36
N LYS A 76 -20.43 -0.80 1.18
CA LYS A 76 -20.39 0.68 1.15
C LYS A 76 -19.89 1.33 2.44
N ASN A 77 -19.97 0.61 3.56
CA ASN A 77 -19.65 1.18 4.86
C ASN A 77 -18.15 1.21 5.10
N TRP A 78 -17.33 0.56 4.26
CA TRP A 78 -15.95 0.35 4.61
C TRP A 78 -14.87 0.79 3.65
N GLY A 79 -13.62 0.88 4.12
CA GLY A 79 -12.40 1.08 3.33
C GLY A 79 -11.76 -0.21 2.77
N ILE A 80 -11.12 -0.14 1.60
CA ILE A 80 -10.19 -1.20 1.11
C ILE A 80 -9.08 -1.41 2.13
N VAL A 81 -8.53 -0.31 2.64
CA VAL A 81 -7.67 -0.27 3.82
C VAL A 81 -8.51 0.25 4.99
N TYR A 82 -8.76 -0.64 5.94
CA TYR A 82 -9.47 -0.32 7.17
C TYR A 82 -8.54 -0.31 8.38
N VAL A 83 -8.67 0.73 9.20
CA VAL A 83 -7.93 0.91 10.44
C VAL A 83 -8.89 1.22 11.58
N SER A 84 -8.70 0.57 12.72
CA SER A 84 -9.46 0.87 13.94
C SER A 84 -8.61 0.98 15.20
N ASP A 85 -9.01 1.92 16.06
CA ASP A 85 -8.51 2.19 17.42
C ASP A 85 -7.05 2.64 17.54
N ASN A 86 -6.30 2.72 16.44
CA ASN A 86 -4.88 3.08 16.46
C ASN A 86 -4.47 3.92 15.25
N ARG A 87 -3.31 4.59 15.38
CA ARG A 87 -2.63 5.28 14.29
C ARG A 87 -1.96 4.31 13.33
N HIS A 88 -2.09 4.60 12.05
CA HIS A 88 -1.38 3.91 10.96
C HIS A 88 -0.76 4.89 9.99
N ASP A 89 0.44 4.55 9.54
CA ASP A 89 1.16 5.34 8.54
C ASP A 89 1.33 4.52 7.25
N ILE A 90 1.04 5.15 6.11
CA ILE A 90 1.16 4.55 4.77
C ILE A 90 2.22 5.34 4.01
N PHE A 91 3.33 4.69 3.68
CA PHE A 91 4.47 5.29 3.01
C PHE A 91 4.65 4.72 1.61
N ASP A 92 5.05 5.60 0.67
CA ASP A 92 5.64 5.24 -0.61
C ASP A 92 4.86 4.11 -1.30
N SER A 93 3.51 4.17 -1.29
CA SER A 93 2.63 3.10 -1.77
C SER A 93 1.76 3.58 -2.93
N SER A 94 1.23 2.64 -3.70
CA SER A 94 0.44 2.95 -4.90
C SER A 94 -0.93 2.29 -4.85
N PHE A 95 -1.97 3.10 -5.07
CA PHE A 95 -3.37 2.70 -5.15
C PHE A 95 -3.88 3.07 -6.54
N GLN A 96 -4.02 2.06 -7.42
CA GLN A 96 -4.36 2.25 -8.83
C GLN A 96 -5.60 1.46 -9.22
N ASN A 97 -6.49 2.12 -9.95
CA ASN A 97 -7.70 1.58 -10.57
C ASN A 97 -8.47 0.68 -9.60
N ASN A 98 -8.62 1.08 -8.35
CA ASN A 98 -9.46 0.37 -7.40
C ASN A 98 -10.89 0.90 -7.57
N PRO A 99 -11.76 0.25 -8.39
CA PRO A 99 -13.04 0.83 -8.79
C PRO A 99 -13.95 1.10 -7.59
N GLN A 100 -14.57 2.30 -7.56
CA GLN A 100 -15.46 2.74 -6.49
C GLN A 100 -16.94 2.36 -6.68
N ILE A 101 -17.29 1.43 -7.57
CA ILE A 101 -18.66 1.42 -8.13
C ILE A 101 -19.70 1.03 -7.05
N ASN A 102 -20.34 2.03 -6.43
CA ASN A 102 -21.46 2.01 -5.46
C ASN A 102 -21.21 1.36 -4.07
N LYS A 103 -19.95 1.09 -3.67
CA LYS A 103 -19.65 -0.06 -2.80
C LYS A 103 -18.49 0.05 -1.78
N GLY A 104 -17.98 1.23 -1.44
CA GLY A 104 -16.99 1.39 -0.36
C GLY A 104 -16.13 2.66 -0.48
N LYS A 105 -15.13 2.79 0.39
CA LYS A 105 -14.09 3.84 0.43
C LYS A 105 -12.73 3.21 0.13
N LEU A 106 -11.75 4.01 -0.26
CA LEU A 106 -10.38 3.53 -0.38
C LEU A 106 -9.75 3.35 1.02
N PHE A 107 -9.94 4.34 1.88
CA PHE A 107 -9.44 4.36 3.25
C PHE A 107 -10.57 4.56 4.24
N GLU A 108 -10.49 3.88 5.38
CA GLU A 108 -11.39 4.15 6.51
C GLU A 108 -10.65 4.03 7.84
N ALA A 109 -10.84 5.04 8.68
CA ALA A 109 -10.35 5.07 10.05
C ALA A 109 -11.54 5.13 11.03
N TYR A 110 -11.72 4.09 11.84
CA TYR A 110 -12.78 3.99 12.85
C TYR A 110 -12.19 4.03 14.26
N TYR A 111 -12.34 5.17 14.95
CA TYR A 111 -11.60 5.48 16.19
C TYR A 111 -10.06 5.40 16.08
N GLY A 112 -9.53 5.28 14.86
CA GLY A 112 -8.11 5.32 14.57
C GLY A 112 -7.74 6.52 13.71
N GLN A 113 -6.51 6.52 13.21
CA GLN A 113 -6.00 7.54 12.30
C GLN A 113 -5.19 6.90 11.18
N ILE A 114 -5.32 7.40 9.96
CA ILE A 114 -4.45 7.02 8.83
C ILE A 114 -3.68 8.26 8.39
N TYR A 115 -2.36 8.16 8.26
CA TYR A 115 -1.49 9.19 7.70
C TYR A 115 -0.87 8.67 6.40
N ILE A 116 -0.99 9.45 5.32
CA ILE A 116 -0.56 9.05 3.98
C ILE A 116 0.61 9.92 3.54
N HIS A 117 1.74 9.28 3.26
CA HIS A 117 3.01 9.92 2.92
C HIS A 117 3.51 9.43 1.55
N ARG A 118 3.77 10.36 0.63
CA ARG A 118 4.39 10.09 -0.70
C ARG A 118 3.72 8.93 -1.47
N CYS A 119 2.40 8.86 -1.45
CA CYS A 119 1.63 7.79 -2.09
C CYS A 119 0.98 8.24 -3.39
N SER A 120 0.99 7.38 -4.41
CA SER A 120 0.23 7.60 -5.64
C SER A 120 -1.17 7.02 -5.51
N ILE A 121 -2.20 7.86 -5.59
CA ILE A 121 -3.61 7.47 -5.47
C ILE A 121 -4.38 8.14 -6.60
N ASP A 122 -4.97 7.34 -7.50
CA ASP A 122 -5.68 7.84 -8.67
C ASP A 122 -7.15 8.20 -8.41
N SER A 123 -7.85 7.45 -7.56
CA SER A 123 -9.27 7.65 -7.21
C SER A 123 -9.48 7.71 -5.70
N TYR A 124 -9.12 8.84 -5.08
CA TYR A 124 -9.17 9.02 -3.62
C TYR A 124 -10.60 9.03 -3.07
N SER A 125 -10.84 8.26 -2.00
CA SER A 125 -12.02 8.40 -1.13
C SER A 125 -11.70 7.89 0.27
N SER A 126 -12.21 8.59 1.29
CA SER A 126 -12.00 8.20 2.68
C SER A 126 -13.22 8.47 3.57
N VAL A 127 -13.24 7.85 4.75
CA VAL A 127 -14.10 8.17 5.90
C VAL A 127 -13.25 8.10 7.18
N GLY A 128 -13.58 8.95 8.16
CA GLY A 128 -12.82 9.07 9.41
C GLY A 128 -11.58 9.96 9.27
N TYR A 129 -10.68 9.87 10.25
CA TYR A 129 -9.45 10.66 10.26
C TYR A 129 -8.41 10.07 9.30
N VAL A 130 -8.27 10.68 8.12
CA VAL A 130 -7.26 10.33 7.12
C VAL A 130 -6.51 11.59 6.70
N ASP A 131 -5.27 11.71 7.12
CA ASP A 131 -4.38 12.82 6.79
C ASP A 131 -3.62 12.52 5.48
N THR A 132 -3.68 13.46 4.56
CA THR A 132 -3.03 13.39 3.23
C THR A 132 -2.14 14.59 2.93
N SER A 133 -1.84 15.41 3.94
CA SER A 133 -1.00 16.62 3.81
C SER A 133 0.39 16.32 3.22
N GLU A 134 0.94 15.13 3.48
CA GLU A 134 2.24 14.69 2.99
C GLU A 134 2.17 13.68 1.83
N LYS A 135 1.01 13.55 1.16
CA LYS A 135 0.81 12.57 0.08
C LYS A 135 1.79 12.76 -1.10
N GLY A 136 2.39 13.95 -1.25
CA GLY A 136 3.32 14.30 -2.32
C GLY A 136 2.64 14.52 -3.68
N GLU A 137 3.28 15.31 -4.55
CA GLU A 137 2.70 15.72 -5.85
C GLU A 137 3.02 14.74 -7.01
N VAL A 138 4.00 13.85 -6.81
CA VAL A 138 4.58 12.97 -7.83
C VAL A 138 3.77 11.68 -7.96
N SER A 139 3.44 11.26 -9.19
CA SER A 139 2.90 9.91 -9.44
C SER A 139 4.02 8.88 -9.29
N PHE A 140 4.17 8.40 -8.07
CA PHE A 140 5.10 7.33 -7.73
C PHE A 140 4.50 5.95 -8.05
N LYS A 141 5.20 5.13 -8.85
CA LYS A 141 4.79 3.74 -9.14
C LYS A 141 5.84 2.78 -8.58
N ASN A 142 5.43 1.92 -7.65
CA ASN A 142 6.20 0.71 -7.31
C ASN A 142 5.93 -0.34 -8.39
N ILE A 143 6.95 -0.73 -9.15
CA ILE A 143 6.87 -1.95 -9.96
C ILE A 143 7.59 -3.04 -9.17
N LEU A 144 6.79 -3.90 -8.53
CA LEU A 144 7.28 -5.09 -7.86
C LEU A 144 7.21 -6.25 -8.85
N LYS A 145 8.35 -6.86 -9.17
CA LYS A 145 8.42 -8.09 -9.96
C LYS A 145 8.81 -9.24 -9.03
N PHE A 146 7.92 -10.22 -8.94
CA PHE A 146 8.16 -11.44 -8.19
C PHE A 146 8.68 -12.49 -9.18
N VAL A 147 9.98 -12.79 -9.12
CA VAL A 147 10.63 -13.72 -10.04
C VAL A 147 10.64 -15.11 -9.40
N ASN A 148 10.26 -16.14 -10.19
CA ASN A 148 10.16 -17.56 -9.81
C ASN A 148 9.00 -17.90 -8.84
N LEU A 149 7.78 -17.98 -9.36
CA LEU A 149 6.56 -18.44 -8.66
C LEU A 149 6.61 -19.95 -8.35
N SER A 150 7.44 -20.35 -7.40
CA SER A 150 7.26 -21.58 -6.61
C SER A 150 6.63 -21.16 -5.27
N PRO A 151 5.92 -22.02 -4.50
CA PRO A 151 5.23 -21.60 -3.28
C PRO A 151 6.19 -21.37 -2.09
N ARG A 152 7.39 -20.86 -2.36
CA ARG A 152 8.43 -20.46 -1.40
C ARG A 152 9.09 -19.17 -1.91
N GLU A 153 9.56 -18.38 -0.95
CA GLU A 153 10.24 -17.09 -1.10
C GLU A 153 11.01 -16.97 -2.44
N GLY A 154 10.43 -16.21 -3.38
CA GLY A 154 11.08 -15.85 -4.64
C GLY A 154 11.94 -14.61 -4.48
N ASN A 155 12.86 -14.40 -5.43
CA ASN A 155 13.66 -13.17 -5.46
C ASN A 155 12.74 -12.00 -5.83
N LEU A 156 12.72 -10.98 -4.96
CA LEU A 156 11.99 -9.75 -5.20
C LEU A 156 12.86 -8.76 -5.97
N GLU A 157 12.45 -8.44 -7.19
CA GLU A 157 13.01 -7.33 -7.95
C GLU A 157 12.12 -6.10 -7.75
N ILE A 158 12.73 -4.99 -7.32
CA ILE A 158 12.05 -3.73 -7.04
C ILE A 158 12.49 -2.71 -8.07
N VAL A 159 11.56 -2.23 -8.88
CA VAL A 159 11.77 -1.09 -9.76
C VAL A 159 10.89 0.06 -9.26
N LEU A 160 11.53 1.10 -8.73
CA LEU A 160 10.85 2.32 -8.30
C LEU A 160 10.82 3.30 -9.46
N LEU A 161 9.63 3.57 -10.02
CA LEU A 161 9.46 4.57 -11.05
C LEU A 161 8.85 5.84 -10.45
N PHE A 162 9.65 6.91 -10.43
CA PHE A 162 9.16 8.25 -10.12
C PHE A 162 8.77 8.91 -11.44
N VAL A 163 7.47 9.06 -11.68
CA VAL A 163 6.99 9.85 -12.82
C VAL A 163 6.56 11.21 -12.27
N PRO A 164 7.33 12.29 -12.50
CA PRO A 164 6.86 13.63 -12.17
C PRO A 164 5.56 13.91 -12.92
N LYS A 165 4.56 14.47 -12.23
CA LYS A 165 3.41 15.05 -12.93
C LYS A 165 3.97 16.09 -13.91
N LYS A 166 3.44 16.12 -15.14
CA LYS A 166 3.79 17.15 -16.12
C LYS A 166 3.48 18.53 -15.54
N GLU A 167 4.44 19.13 -14.89
CA GLU A 167 4.51 20.58 -14.80
C GLU A 167 5.22 21.06 -16.05
N ASN A 168 4.62 22.00 -16.77
CA ASN A 168 5.19 22.66 -17.96
C ASN A 168 6.37 23.59 -17.58
N LYS A 169 7.24 23.16 -16.67
CA LYS A 169 8.52 23.80 -16.38
C LYS A 169 9.59 22.72 -16.43
N ILE A 170 10.44 22.82 -17.45
CA ILE A 170 11.71 22.11 -17.50
C ILE A 170 12.57 22.71 -16.39
N ILE A 171 12.41 22.20 -15.17
CA ILE A 171 13.42 22.36 -14.13
C ILE A 171 14.31 21.13 -14.27
N SER A 172 15.58 21.40 -14.52
CA SER A 172 16.70 20.46 -14.55
C SER A 172 16.83 19.75 -13.20
N LEU A 173 15.93 18.81 -12.93
CA LEU A 173 16.05 17.87 -11.82
C LEU A 173 16.71 16.63 -12.41
N CYS A 174 18.03 16.53 -12.27
CA CYS A 174 18.72 15.26 -12.46
C CYS A 174 18.18 14.29 -11.39
N PRO A 175 17.36 13.30 -11.75
CA PRO A 175 16.89 12.35 -10.75
C PRO A 175 18.11 11.56 -10.28
N SER A 176 18.38 11.58 -8.98
CA SER A 176 19.33 10.66 -8.35
C SER A 176 18.55 9.66 -7.53
N ILE A 177 18.75 8.37 -7.79
CA ILE A 177 18.27 7.32 -6.90
C ILE A 177 19.44 6.94 -5.99
N ASN A 178 19.24 7.08 -4.68
CA ASN A 178 20.22 6.72 -3.67
C ASN A 178 19.81 5.40 -3.02
N PHE A 179 20.72 4.43 -3.01
CA PHE A 179 20.57 3.19 -2.28
C PHE A 179 21.55 3.17 -1.10
N LEU A 180 21.04 2.85 0.08
CA LEU A 180 21.84 2.67 1.29
C LEU A 180 21.95 1.17 1.59
N PHE A 181 23.17 0.64 1.57
CA PHE A 181 23.47 -0.76 1.91
C PHE A 181 24.45 -0.80 3.09
N GLY A 182 23.92 -0.75 4.31
CA GLY A 182 24.74 -0.68 5.53
C GLY A 182 25.61 0.59 5.51
N LYS A 183 26.94 0.42 5.45
CA LYS A 183 27.91 1.52 5.35
C LYS A 183 28.20 2.01 3.92
N TYR A 184 27.65 1.35 2.90
CA TYR A 184 27.93 1.66 1.50
C TYR A 184 26.79 2.48 0.87
N HIS A 185 27.19 3.44 0.03
CA HIS A 185 26.29 4.34 -0.67
C HIS A 185 26.45 4.16 -2.19
N ILE A 186 25.35 3.86 -2.88
CA ILE A 186 25.32 3.83 -4.35
C ILE A 186 24.36 4.92 -4.81
N SER A 187 24.90 5.92 -5.50
CA SER A 187 24.12 6.94 -6.20
C SER A 187 24.09 6.65 -7.68
N ILE A 188 22.89 6.49 -8.24
CA ILE A 188 22.70 6.39 -9.68
C ILE A 188 22.18 7.75 -10.15
N LEU A 189 23.03 8.47 -10.89
CA LEU A 189 22.69 9.73 -11.53
C LEU A 189 22.12 9.46 -12.92
N PHE A 190 20.87 9.82 -13.16
CA PHE A 190 20.27 9.71 -14.49
C PHE A 190 20.57 10.98 -15.28
N LEU A 191 21.45 10.85 -16.29
CA LEU A 191 21.73 11.91 -17.25
C LEU A 191 20.71 11.85 -18.38
N ILE A 192 19.89 12.89 -18.51
CA ILE A 192 19.00 13.06 -19.66
C ILE A 192 19.83 13.76 -20.75
N LYS A 193 19.99 13.12 -21.91
CA LYS A 193 20.58 13.71 -23.12
C LYS A 193 19.51 14.29 -24.01
#